data_AF-A0A3G2R5M5-F1
#
_entry.id   AF-A0A3G2R5M5-F1
#
_cell.length_a   1.000
_cell.length_b   1.000
_cell.length_c   1.000
_cell.angle_alpha   90.00
_cell.angle_beta   90.00
_cell.angle_gamma   90.00
#
_symmetry.space_group_name_H-M   'P 1'
#
loop_
_entity.id
_entity.type
_entity.pdbx_description
1 polymer ?
#
loop_
_entity_poly.entity_id
_entity_poly.type
_entity_poly.pdbx_seq_one_letter_code
_entity_poly.pdbx_strand_id
1 'polypeptide(L)'
;MFLDITGILLTILIVSPRYWFIVLVISVMELVFSICITTAFHYGVTEVIAGGIFSSIVWSPGDKEFLQLLGPTFLLITGAGLLKHSNIFWIDLINPMAAYKRPWPVMMIKTAIFRLIIFLFFFAGK
;
A
#
# COMPACT_ATOMS: atom_id res chain seq x y z
N MET A 1 -3.41 9.36 -15.91
CA MET A 1 -2.90 8.28 -15.02
C MET A 1 -1.51 7.94 -15.51
N PHE A 2 -0.52 8.08 -14.63
CA PHE A 2 0.87 7.76 -14.92
C PHE A 2 1.27 6.51 -14.15
N LEU A 3 2.08 5.67 -14.79
CA LEU A 3 2.61 4.44 -14.20
C LEU A 3 4.08 4.68 -13.90
N ASP A 4 4.43 4.73 -12.61
CA ASP A 4 5.81 4.92 -12.16
C ASP A 4 6.48 3.54 -12.02
N ILE A 5 7.15 3.14 -13.11
CA ILE A 5 7.87 1.87 -13.18
C ILE A 5 8.95 1.79 -12.09
N THR A 6 9.63 2.90 -11.80
CA THR A 6 10.69 2.95 -10.78
C THR A 6 10.11 2.72 -9.40
N GLY A 7 9.01 3.41 -9.07
CA GLY A 7 8.29 3.22 -7.81
C GLY A 7 7.78 1.78 -7.64
N ILE A 8 7.26 1.17 -8.69
CA ILE A 8 6.81 -0.24 -8.67
C ILE A 8 7.98 -1.20 -8.42
N LEU A 9 9.11 -1.02 -9.12
CA LEU A 9 10.28 -1.88 -8.98
C LEU A 9 10.87 -1.75 -7.56
N LEU A 10 10.93 -0.53 -7.04
CA LEU A 10 11.39 -0.25 -5.68
C LEU A 10 10.43 -0.83 -4.63
N THR A 11 9.12 -0.77 -4.87
CA THR A 11 8.10 -1.41 -4.03
C THR A 11 8.35 -2.92 -3.92
N ILE A 12 8.58 -3.59 -5.05
CA ILE A 12 8.83 -5.03 -5.08
C ILE A 12 10.08 -5.36 -4.26
N LEU A 13 11.15 -4.58 -4.42
CA LEU A 13 12.42 -4.79 -3.73
C LEU A 13 12.31 -4.59 -2.20
N ILE A 14 11.59 -3.55 -1.77
CA ILE A 14 11.40 -3.23 -0.34
C ILE A 14 10.47 -4.25 0.33
N VAL A 15 9.35 -4.59 -0.30
CA VAL A 15 8.31 -5.41 0.35
C VAL A 15 8.68 -6.88 0.33
N SER A 16 8.83 -7.44 -0.86
CA SER A 16 9.36 -8.80 -1.07
C SER A 16 9.55 -9.10 -2.56
N PRO A 17 10.78 -9.26 -3.05
CA PRO A 17 11.02 -9.65 -4.44
C PRO A 17 10.56 -11.08 -4.71
N ARG A 18 10.57 -11.95 -3.69
CA ARG A 18 10.12 -13.34 -3.81
C ARG A 18 8.63 -13.45 -4.15
N TYR A 19 7.81 -12.56 -3.61
CA TYR A 19 6.36 -12.55 -3.81
C TYR A 19 5.91 -11.36 -4.67
N TRP A 20 6.76 -10.92 -5.60
CA TRP A 20 6.55 -9.73 -6.43
C TRP A 20 5.16 -9.66 -7.08
N PHE A 21 4.64 -10.78 -7.61
CA PHE A 21 3.32 -10.83 -8.22
C PHE A 21 2.19 -10.55 -7.23
N ILE A 22 2.28 -11.10 -6.01
CA ILE A 22 1.29 -10.84 -4.94
C ILE A 22 1.35 -9.36 -4.53
N VAL A 23 2.55 -8.80 -4.41
CA VAL A 23 2.75 -7.37 -4.08
C VAL A 23 2.13 -6.46 -5.15
N LEU A 24 2.29 -6.80 -6.43
CA LEU A 24 1.64 -6.06 -7.53
C LEU A 24 0.12 -6.13 -7.46
N VAL A 25 -0.44 -7.32 -7.28
CA VAL A 25 -1.91 -7.51 -7.18
C VAL A 25 -2.46 -6.69 -6.01
N ILE A 26 -1.82 -6.74 -4.84
CA ILE A 26 -2.25 -5.97 -3.67
C ILE A 26 -2.17 -4.46 -3.94
N SER A 27 -1.10 -4.01 -4.60
CA SER A 27 -0.93 -2.60 -4.95
C SER A 27 -2.01 -2.11 -5.91
N VAL A 28 -2.39 -2.92 -6.90
CA VAL A 28 -3.48 -2.61 -7.82
C VAL A 28 -4.83 -2.60 -7.10
N MET A 29 -5.10 -3.59 -6.26
CA MET A 29 -6.35 -3.65 -5.48
C MET A 29 -6.51 -2.42 -4.58
N GLU A 30 -5.43 -2.00 -3.92
CA GLU A 30 -5.43 -0.79 -3.10
C GLU A 30 -5.71 0.46 -3.93
N LEU A 31 -5.07 0.60 -5.09
CA LEU A 31 -5.25 1.77 -5.94
C LEU A 31 -6.68 1.85 -6.48
N VAL A 32 -7.24 0.71 -6.89
CA VAL A 32 -8.65 0.61 -7.30
C VAL A 32 -9.57 0.98 -6.14
N PHE A 33 -9.33 0.46 -4.94
CA PHE A 33 -10.11 0.77 -3.75
C PHE A 33 -10.06 2.27 -3.41
N SER A 34 -8.87 2.88 -3.47
CA SER A 34 -8.66 4.30 -3.26
C SER A 34 -9.40 5.15 -4.31
N ILE A 35 -9.44 4.71 -5.59
CA ILE A 35 -10.26 5.35 -6.63
C ILE A 35 -11.76 5.18 -6.35
N CYS A 36 -12.21 4.01 -5.93
CA CYS A 36 -13.61 3.79 -5.54
C CYS A 36 -14.03 4.71 -4.39
N ILE A 37 -13.18 4.89 -3.38
CA ILE A 37 -13.44 5.83 -2.29
C ILE A 37 -13.54 7.26 -2.85
N THR A 38 -12.58 7.71 -3.64
CA THR A 38 -12.58 9.10 -4.13
C THR A 38 -13.79 9.40 -5.01
N THR A 39 -14.22 8.44 -5.84
CA THR A 39 -15.47 8.55 -6.62
C THR A 39 -16.72 8.57 -5.73
N ALA A 40 -16.79 7.73 -4.69
CA ALA A 40 -17.92 7.68 -3.75
C ALA A 40 -18.10 9.00 -2.98
N PHE A 41 -17.00 9.70 -2.67
CA PHE A 41 -17.04 11.01 -2.01
C PHE A 41 -17.11 12.20 -3.01
N HIS A 42 -17.33 11.95 -4.30
CA HIS A 42 -17.38 12.96 -5.37
C HIS A 42 -16.16 13.89 -5.42
N TYR A 43 -14.97 13.38 -5.09
CA TYR A 43 -13.75 14.17 -5.18
C TYR A 43 -13.21 14.18 -6.60
N GLY A 44 -12.93 15.39 -7.11
CA GLY A 44 -12.25 15.58 -8.38
C GLY A 44 -10.80 15.09 -8.29
N VAL A 45 -10.53 13.93 -8.89
CA VAL A 45 -9.18 13.40 -9.05
C VAL A 45 -8.54 14.08 -10.26
N THR A 46 -7.44 14.80 -10.02
CA THR A 46 -6.71 15.51 -11.08
C THR A 46 -5.58 14.65 -11.65
N GLU A 47 -4.91 13.86 -10.81
CA GLU A 47 -3.81 13.01 -11.23
C GLU A 47 -3.70 11.75 -10.37
N VAL A 48 -3.32 10.64 -11.01
CA VAL A 48 -3.05 9.35 -10.34
C VAL A 48 -1.68 8.88 -10.81
N ILE A 49 -0.76 8.70 -9.86
CA ILE A 49 0.57 8.13 -10.06
C ILE A 49 0.56 6.74 -9.42
N ALA A 50 0.64 5.69 -10.23
CA ALA A 50 0.66 4.30 -9.80
C ALA A 50 2.11 3.82 -9.61
N GLY A 51 2.59 3.81 -8.37
CA GLY A 51 3.98 3.52 -7.98
C GLY A 51 4.12 2.45 -6.90
N GLY A 52 3.09 1.63 -6.67
CA GLY A 52 3.07 0.65 -5.56
C GLY A 52 2.90 1.34 -4.20
N ILE A 53 3.88 1.21 -3.30
CA ILE A 53 3.87 1.92 -2.00
C ILE A 53 4.06 3.43 -2.15
N PHE A 54 4.55 3.89 -3.31
CA PHE A 54 4.71 5.29 -3.66
C PHE A 54 3.52 5.86 -4.44
N SER A 55 2.43 5.10 -4.57
CA SER A 55 1.29 5.59 -5.35
C SER A 55 0.66 6.81 -4.68
N SER A 56 0.40 7.83 -5.50
CA SER A 56 -0.19 9.10 -5.07
C SER A 56 -1.41 9.42 -5.91
N ILE A 57 -2.44 9.94 -5.27
CA ILE A 57 -3.63 10.49 -5.92
C ILE A 57 -3.64 11.98 -5.58
N VAL A 58 -3.49 12.82 -6.60
CA VAL A 58 -3.57 14.27 -6.48
C VAL A 58 -5.04 14.67 -6.66
N TRP A 59 -5.50 15.53 -5.75
CA TRP A 59 -6.87 16.03 -5.75
C TRP A 59 -6.91 17.53 -6.00
N SER A 60 -8.08 18.00 -6.41
CA SER A 60 -8.39 19.43 -6.44
C SER A 60 -8.15 20.07 -5.06
N PRO A 61 -7.61 21.31 -4.99
CA PRO A 61 -7.03 21.88 -3.77
C PRO A 61 -8.03 21.92 -2.59
N GLY A 62 -7.57 21.41 -1.45
CA GLY A 62 -8.28 21.34 -0.16
C GLY A 62 -7.73 20.19 0.70
N ASP A 63 -7.56 20.42 2.00
CA ASP A 63 -6.94 19.50 2.97
C ASP A 63 -7.69 18.16 3.07
N LYS A 64 -7.28 17.20 2.24
CA LYS A 64 -7.98 15.90 2.06
C LYS A 64 -7.03 14.71 2.20
N GLU A 65 -5.92 14.91 2.89
CA GLU A 65 -4.88 13.90 3.10
C GLU A 65 -5.38 12.70 3.91
N PHE A 66 -6.44 12.87 4.70
CA PHE A 66 -7.10 11.79 5.43
C PHE A 66 -7.57 10.64 4.52
N LEU A 67 -7.95 10.93 3.27
CA LEU A 67 -8.37 9.88 2.33
C LEU A 67 -7.20 9.01 1.85
N GLN A 68 -5.95 9.51 1.88
CA GLN A 68 -4.77 8.69 1.55
C GLN A 68 -4.49 7.62 2.61
N LEU A 69 -4.99 7.80 3.84
CA LEU A 69 -4.83 6.85 4.93
C LEU A 69 -5.85 5.70 4.85
N LEU A 70 -7.00 5.89 4.21
CA LEU A 70 -8.07 4.88 4.15
C LEU A 70 -7.66 3.63 3.36
N GLY A 71 -6.93 3.77 2.25
CA GLY A 71 -6.46 2.65 1.45
C GLY A 71 -5.48 1.73 2.21
N PRO A 72 -4.36 2.26 2.74
CA PRO A 72 -3.42 1.49 3.54
C PRO A 72 -4.04 0.91 4.82
N THR A 73 -4.90 1.65 5.52
CA THR A 73 -5.55 1.13 6.73
C THR A 73 -6.53 0.00 6.43
N PHE A 74 -7.28 0.08 5.32
CA PHE A 74 -8.14 -1.01 4.85
C PHE A 74 -7.34 -2.28 4.57
N LEU A 75 -6.19 -2.16 3.88
CA LEU A 75 -5.28 -3.30 3.67
C LEU A 75 -4.75 -3.87 4.99
N LEU A 76 -4.39 -3.02 5.94
CA LEU A 76 -3.86 -3.43 7.24
C LEU A 76 -4.90 -4.24 8.03
N ILE A 77 -6.13 -3.73 8.13
CA ILE A 77 -7.23 -4.39 8.84
C ILE A 77 -7.58 -5.72 8.16
N THR A 78 -7.68 -5.72 6.83
CA THR A 78 -8.00 -6.94 6.06
C THR A 78 -6.89 -7.99 6.20
N GLY A 79 -5.63 -7.57 6.09
CA GLY A 79 -4.47 -8.43 6.27
C GLY A 79 -4.39 -9.02 7.68
N ALA A 80 -4.65 -8.20 8.70
CA ALA A 80 -4.69 -8.63 10.10
C ALA A 80 -5.85 -9.60 10.38
N GLY A 81 -7.04 -9.35 9.84
CA GLY A 81 -8.19 -10.24 10.00
C GLY A 81 -8.00 -11.61 9.34
N LEU A 82 -7.25 -11.67 8.23
CA LEU A 82 -6.89 -12.92 7.55
C LEU A 82 -5.70 -13.64 8.22
N LEU A 83 -4.99 -12.98 9.12
CA LEU A 83 -3.85 -13.52 9.87
C LEU A 83 -4.34 -14.43 11.02
N LYS A 84 -4.78 -15.65 10.70
CA LYS A 84 -5.14 -16.66 11.72
C LYS A 84 -3.92 -17.03 12.58
N HIS A 85 -3.85 -16.59 13.84
CA HIS A 85 -3.04 -17.10 14.98
C HIS A 85 -1.67 -17.72 14.63
N SER A 86 -1.04 -17.25 13.56
CA SER A 86 0.27 -17.72 13.13
C SER A 86 1.27 -16.81 13.81
N ASN A 87 2.10 -17.39 14.68
CA ASN A 87 3.27 -16.71 15.24
C ASN A 87 4.18 -16.31 14.08
N ILE A 88 3.98 -15.12 13.55
CA ILE A 88 4.91 -14.50 12.61
C ILE A 88 5.84 -13.68 13.48
N PHE A 89 7.12 -14.05 13.47
CA PHE A 89 8.12 -13.26 14.16
C PHE A 89 8.19 -11.88 13.49
N TRP A 90 8.13 -10.82 14.30
CA TRP A 90 8.18 -9.43 13.82
C TRP A 90 9.41 -9.14 12.93
N ILE A 91 10.51 -9.84 13.18
CA ILE A 91 11.76 -9.76 12.40
C ILE A 91 11.55 -10.23 10.96
N ASP A 92 10.75 -11.28 10.75
CA ASP A 92 10.45 -11.75 9.41
C ASP A 92 9.66 -10.70 8.64
N LEU A 93 8.82 -9.89 9.31
CA LEU A 93 8.01 -8.86 8.65
C LEU A 93 8.86 -7.77 7.98
N ILE A 94 10.07 -7.51 8.47
CA ILE A 94 11.00 -6.55 7.86
C ILE A 94 11.82 -7.21 6.75
N ASN A 95 12.12 -8.51 6.88
CA ASN A 95 12.97 -9.20 5.92
C ASN A 95 12.25 -9.40 4.56
N PRO A 96 12.72 -8.80 3.46
CA PRO A 96 12.10 -8.94 2.14
C PRO A 96 12.23 -10.36 1.56
N MET A 97 13.19 -11.15 2.06
CA MET A 97 13.46 -12.54 1.61
C MET A 97 12.79 -13.61 2.47
N ALA A 98 12.07 -13.24 3.53
CA ALA A 98 11.39 -14.20 4.40
C ALA A 98 10.35 -15.04 3.63
N ALA A 99 10.27 -16.32 3.98
CA ALA A 99 9.32 -17.26 3.37
C ALA A 99 8.12 -17.46 4.30
N TYR A 100 6.91 -17.35 3.75
CA TYR A 100 5.67 -17.50 4.52
C TYR A 100 4.80 -18.62 3.98
N LYS A 101 4.19 -19.39 4.89
CA LYS A 101 3.17 -20.39 4.54
C LYS A 101 1.91 -19.77 3.93
N ARG A 102 1.57 -18.54 4.36
CA ARG A 102 0.43 -17.76 3.84
C ARG A 102 0.92 -16.36 3.44
N PRO A 103 1.44 -16.17 2.23
CA PRO A 103 2.08 -14.91 1.84
C PRO A 103 1.07 -13.77 1.73
N TRP A 104 -0.17 -14.03 1.31
CA TRP A 104 -1.21 -13.00 1.11
C TRP A 104 -1.42 -12.05 2.30
N PRO A 105 -1.86 -12.53 3.49
CA PRO A 105 -2.12 -11.63 4.62
C PRO A 105 -0.85 -10.90 5.08
N VAL A 106 0.31 -11.56 5.03
CA VAL A 106 1.59 -10.96 5.40
C VAL A 106 1.99 -9.85 4.44
N MET A 107 1.86 -10.08 3.14
CA MET A 107 2.16 -9.08 2.12
C MET A 107 1.22 -7.89 2.23
N MET A 108 -0.08 -8.09 2.48
CA MET A 108 -1.05 -7.00 2.69
C MET A 108 -0.64 -6.11 3.87
N ILE A 109 -0.30 -6.73 5.00
CA ILE A 109 0.19 -6.02 6.19
C ILE A 109 1.49 -5.28 5.87
N LYS A 110 2.48 -5.94 5.25
CA LYS A 110 3.76 -5.30 4.87
C LYS A 110 3.52 -4.09 3.97
N THR A 111 2.78 -4.25 2.88
CA THR A 111 2.50 -3.16 1.93
C THR A 111 1.79 -2.00 2.61
N ALA A 112 0.85 -2.28 3.52
CA ALA A 112 0.14 -1.26 4.27
C ALA A 112 1.08 -0.49 5.22
N ILE A 113 1.90 -1.20 5.99
CA ILE A 113 2.87 -0.60 6.92
C ILE A 113 3.87 0.29 6.17
N PHE A 114 4.49 -0.23 5.11
CA PHE A 114 5.46 0.54 4.33
C PHE A 114 4.84 1.79 3.71
N ARG A 115 3.59 1.70 3.24
CA ARG A 115 2.89 2.86 2.69
C ARG A 115 2.51 3.89 3.75
N LEU A 116 2.10 3.46 4.94
CA LEU A 116 1.88 4.35 6.08
C LEU A 116 3.18 5.05 6.50
N ILE A 117 4.30 4.34 6.51
CA ILE A 117 5.62 4.91 6.81
C ILE A 117 6.00 5.96 5.77
N ILE A 118 5.83 5.67 4.48
CA ILE A 118 6.11 6.63 3.40
C ILE A 118 5.21 7.85 3.52
N PHE A 119 3.91 7.64 3.74
CA PHE A 119 2.96 8.73 3.97
C PHE A 119 3.40 9.59 5.15
N LEU A 120 3.71 9.00 6.30
CA LEU A 120 4.24 9.73 7.46
C LEU A 120 5.54 10.47 7.14
N PHE A 121 6.46 9.86 6.39
CA PHE A 121 7.75 10.47 6.06
C PHE A 121 7.60 11.69 5.15
N PHE A 122 6.77 11.59 4.11
CA PHE A 122 6.52 12.72 3.19
C PHE A 122 5.62 13.80 3.80
N PHE A 123 4.78 13.44 4.77
CA PHE A 123 3.78 14.33 5.33
C PHE A 123 4.20 14.99 6.65
N ALA A 124 4.83 14.26 7.58
CA ALA A 124 5.34 14.80 8.84
C ALA A 124 6.72 15.48 8.71
N GLY A 125 7.35 15.39 7.53
CA GLY A 125 8.60 16.09 7.20
C GLY A 125 8.39 17.53 6.69
N LYS A 126 7.15 17.99 6.58
CA LYS A 126 6.76 19.39 6.32
C LYS A 126 6.20 20.01 7.59
#